data_AF-A0A8J2W584-F1
#
_entry.id   AF-A0A8J2W584-F1
#
_cell.length_a   1.000
_cell.length_b   1.000
_cell.length_c   1.000
_cell.angle_alpha   90.00
_cell.angle_beta   90.00
_cell.angle_gamma   90.00
#
_symmetry.space_group_name_H-M   'P 1'
#
loop_
_entity.id
_entity.type
_entity.pdbx_description
1 polymer ?
#
loop_
_entity_poly.entity_id
_entity_poly.type
_entity_poly.pdbx_seq_one_letter_code
_entity_poly.pdbx_strand_id
1 'polypeptide(L)'
;MKIIDLEIELNESSLILSEILKISDSCELNDIKRSRSFFELRKSNKVVDRLDRGISKSYNDLINIKYDGRNNTQKLSRKITDMTKEIEIKNTKIIEQQKCISILEDALRDNNNIAELEQLLLVVRSKDERIHELERFLKTPGVGEPGTGIREPGTRIKELEDALKESVVIATERERVFYEEEQKRIETIRKMKKLEQRILSLQNASIMNCSTCTAVINKLKTVEDTLRICDNNRRHVLTDLARVIQDLLESAITEKDTEIAQLEMKGVLNEEDTITCDRLKNDKERLLQRLRVENERILNFDKAPIERVCDESSVPVLTLADDLMMIDDEGITWAEDIPATVL
;
A
#
# COMPACT_ATOMS: atom_id res chain seq x y z
N MET A 1 -39.00 -72.16 -12.22
CA MET A 1 -37.79 -73.00 -12.44
C MET A 1 -36.60 -72.50 -11.63
N LYS A 2 -36.24 -71.21 -11.68
CA LYS A 2 -35.06 -70.65 -10.99
C LYS A 2 -34.99 -70.73 -9.45
N ILE A 3 -36.11 -70.93 -8.74
CA ILE A 3 -36.14 -70.94 -7.26
C ILE A 3 -35.71 -72.31 -6.71
N ILE A 4 -36.06 -73.38 -7.42
CA ILE A 4 -35.76 -74.76 -7.01
C ILE A 4 -34.26 -75.04 -7.17
N ASP A 5 -33.64 -74.50 -8.22
CA ASP A 5 -32.20 -74.65 -8.47
C ASP A 5 -31.35 -73.98 -7.37
N LEU A 6 -31.77 -72.80 -6.88
CA LEU A 6 -31.12 -72.09 -5.77
C LEU A 6 -31.24 -72.84 -4.45
N GLU A 7 -32.37 -73.51 -4.22
CA GLU A 7 -32.61 -74.28 -3.00
C GLU A 7 -31.77 -75.56 -2.95
N ILE A 8 -31.55 -76.19 -4.11
CA ILE A 8 -30.65 -77.34 -4.27
C ILE A 8 -29.20 -76.91 -4.02
N GLU A 9 -28.74 -75.80 -4.62
CA GLU A 9 -27.37 -75.30 -4.47
C GLU A 9 -27.06 -74.88 -3.02
N LEU A 10 -28.04 -74.31 -2.31
CA LEU A 10 -27.91 -73.96 -0.90
C LEU A 10 -27.78 -75.21 -0.01
N ASN A 11 -28.52 -76.28 -0.34
CA ASN A 11 -28.47 -77.53 0.41
C ASN A 11 -27.14 -78.27 0.19
N GLU A 12 -26.62 -78.27 -1.04
CA GLU A 12 -25.30 -78.83 -1.36
C GLU A 12 -24.18 -78.05 -0.65
N SER A 13 -24.26 -76.73 -0.65
CA SER A 13 -23.31 -75.86 0.05
C SER A 13 -23.33 -76.10 1.57
N SER A 14 -24.51 -76.33 2.15
CA SER A 14 -24.67 -76.66 3.57
C SER A 14 -24.05 -78.02 3.93
N LEU A 15 -24.23 -79.01 3.04
CA LEU A 15 -23.63 -80.34 3.21
C LEU A 15 -22.11 -80.28 3.17
N ILE A 16 -21.54 -79.52 2.23
CA ILE A 16 -20.09 -79.29 2.12
C ILE A 16 -19.56 -78.61 3.38
N LEU A 17 -20.25 -77.58 3.88
CA LEU A 17 -19.85 -76.89 5.11
C LEU A 17 -19.85 -77.84 6.33
N SER A 18 -20.85 -78.71 6.42
CA SER A 18 -20.97 -79.69 7.51
C SER A 18 -19.83 -80.72 7.49
N GLU A 19 -19.37 -81.12 6.31
CA GLU A 19 -18.29 -82.09 6.15
C GLU A 19 -16.93 -81.45 6.43
N ILE A 20 -16.72 -80.19 6.02
CA ILE A 20 -15.53 -79.40 6.34
C ILE A 20 -15.40 -79.15 7.86
N LEU A 21 -16.52 -78.89 8.53
CA LEU A 21 -16.54 -78.70 9.99
C LEU A 21 -16.22 -80.00 10.73
N LYS A 22 -16.68 -81.18 10.26
CA LYS A 22 -16.29 -82.48 10.82
C LYS A 22 -14.80 -82.77 10.66
N ILE A 23 -14.20 -82.41 9.53
CA ILE A 23 -12.76 -82.58 9.29
C ILE A 23 -11.94 -81.68 10.24
N SER A 24 -12.45 -80.49 10.55
CA SER A 24 -11.79 -79.52 11.45
C SER A 24 -11.69 -79.99 12.90
N ASP A 25 -12.59 -80.88 13.34
CA ASP A 25 -12.62 -81.49 14.68
C ASP A 25 -12.06 -82.93 14.71
N SER A 26 -11.45 -83.40 13.62
CA SER A 26 -10.82 -84.72 13.54
C SER A 26 -9.66 -84.89 14.55
N CYS A 27 -9.50 -86.11 15.09
CA CYS A 27 -8.42 -86.44 16.03
C CYS A 27 -7.02 -86.09 15.50
N GLU A 28 -6.81 -86.22 14.20
CA GLU A 28 -5.52 -85.94 13.54
C GLU A 28 -5.09 -84.47 13.68
N LEU A 29 -6.02 -83.52 13.59
CA LEU A 29 -5.75 -82.10 13.80
C LEU A 29 -5.40 -81.77 15.26
N ASN A 30 -5.97 -82.52 16.22
CA ASN A 30 -5.65 -82.36 17.63
C ASN A 30 -4.27 -82.93 17.98
N ASP A 31 -3.85 -84.01 17.32
CA ASP A 31 -2.50 -84.56 17.45
C ASP A 31 -1.45 -83.65 16.80
N ILE A 32 -1.77 -83.03 15.66
CA ILE A 32 -0.93 -82.00 15.04
C ILE A 32 -0.77 -80.78 15.98
N LYS A 33 -1.85 -80.31 16.61
CA LYS A 33 -1.80 -79.20 17.59
C LYS A 33 -0.98 -79.53 18.84
N ARG A 34 -0.84 -80.82 19.21
CA ARG A 34 0.01 -81.31 20.31
C ARG A 34 1.43 -81.67 19.87
N SER A 35 1.70 -81.71 18.56
CA SER A 35 3.01 -82.04 18.01
C SER A 35 4.04 -80.96 18.35
N ARG A 36 5.27 -81.40 18.62
CA ARG A 36 6.43 -80.51 18.85
C ARG A 36 6.66 -79.55 17.69
N SER A 37 6.41 -79.99 16.46
CA SER A 37 6.53 -79.19 15.23
C SER A 37 5.57 -77.99 15.22
N PHE A 38 4.33 -78.18 15.68
CA PHE A 38 3.34 -77.11 15.76
C PHE A 38 3.72 -76.04 16.80
N PHE A 39 4.28 -76.45 17.94
CA PHE A 39 4.79 -75.51 18.94
C PHE A 39 6.03 -74.74 18.45
N GLU A 40 6.95 -75.41 17.75
CA GLU A 40 8.12 -74.78 17.10
C GLU A 40 7.67 -73.73 16.06
N LEU A 41 6.72 -74.08 15.18
CA LEU A 41 6.13 -73.15 14.20
C LEU A 41 5.42 -71.98 14.87
N ARG A 42 4.63 -72.23 15.92
CA ARG A 42 3.95 -71.15 16.68
C ARG A 42 4.95 -70.23 17.38
N LYS A 43 6.07 -70.75 17.87
CA LYS A 43 7.16 -69.97 18.46
C LYS A 43 7.87 -69.14 17.40
N SER A 44 8.15 -69.73 16.23
CA SER A 44 8.72 -69.03 15.07
C SER A 44 7.82 -67.89 14.61
N ASN A 45 6.52 -68.13 14.45
CA ASN A 45 5.56 -67.10 14.06
C ASN A 45 5.50 -65.94 15.07
N LYS A 46 5.55 -66.23 16.38
CA LYS A 46 5.65 -65.19 17.41
C LYS A 46 6.95 -64.38 17.33
N VAL A 47 8.05 -64.98 16.88
CA VAL A 47 9.32 -64.27 16.66
C VAL A 47 9.22 -63.39 15.42
N VAL A 48 8.63 -63.89 14.33
CA VAL A 48 8.34 -63.11 13.11
C VAL A 48 7.43 -61.92 13.44
N ASP A 49 6.33 -62.12 14.16
CA ASP A 49 5.41 -61.05 14.57
C ASP A 49 6.07 -59.97 15.44
N ARG A 50 7.12 -60.33 16.20
CA ARG A 50 7.90 -59.40 17.02
C ARG A 50 8.91 -58.64 16.16
N LEU A 51 9.53 -59.32 15.19
CA LEU A 51 10.45 -58.70 14.24
C LEU A 51 9.71 -57.73 13.32
N ASP A 52 8.56 -58.10 12.78
CA ASP A 52 7.74 -57.21 11.93
C ASP A 52 7.25 -55.98 12.68
N ARG A 53 6.87 -56.12 13.95
CA ARG A 53 6.55 -54.98 14.81
C ARG A 53 7.77 -54.11 15.11
N GLY A 54 8.93 -54.72 15.34
CA GLY A 54 10.19 -54.00 15.55
C GLY A 54 10.63 -53.22 14.31
N ILE A 55 10.55 -53.84 13.13
CA ILE A 55 10.89 -53.23 11.83
C ILE A 55 9.91 -52.11 11.52
N SER A 56 8.60 -52.33 11.69
CA SER A 56 7.58 -51.29 11.46
C SER A 56 7.78 -50.09 12.38
N LYS A 57 8.11 -50.32 13.65
CA LYS A 57 8.41 -49.25 14.61
C LYS A 57 9.68 -48.49 14.22
N SER A 58 10.76 -49.20 13.92
CA SER A 58 12.03 -48.61 13.49
C SER A 58 11.92 -47.81 12.19
N TYR A 59 11.12 -48.29 11.23
CA TYR A 59 10.86 -47.60 9.98
C TYR A 59 10.09 -46.29 10.20
N ASN A 60 9.06 -46.32 11.06
CA ASN A 60 8.30 -45.12 11.43
C ASN A 60 9.16 -44.10 12.19
N ASP A 61 10.05 -44.55 13.09
CA ASP A 61 10.98 -43.67 13.80
C ASP A 61 11.96 -42.98 12.82
N LEU A 62 12.46 -43.70 11.81
CA LEU A 62 13.32 -43.13 10.76
C LEU A 62 12.61 -42.06 9.94
N ILE A 63 11.35 -42.31 9.59
CA ILE A 63 10.51 -41.35 8.85
C ILE A 63 10.32 -40.09 9.68
N ASN A 64 9.94 -40.22 10.95
CA ASN A 64 9.74 -39.06 11.83
C ASN A 64 11.01 -38.21 11.98
N ILE A 65 12.17 -38.85 12.19
CA ILE A 65 13.45 -38.13 12.28
C ILE A 65 13.75 -37.38 10.98
N LYS A 66 13.49 -37.99 9.82
CA LYS A 66 13.73 -37.37 8.51
C LYS A 66 12.79 -36.20 8.25
N TYR A 67 11.52 -36.31 8.65
CA TYR A 67 10.55 -35.22 8.55
C TYR A 67 10.90 -34.06 9.48
N ASP A 68 11.21 -34.35 10.74
CA ASP A 68 11.50 -33.31 11.74
C ASP A 68 12.84 -32.61 11.46
N GLY A 69 13.86 -33.37 11.04
CA GLY A 69 15.13 -32.83 10.57
C GLY A 69 14.99 -31.94 9.34
N ARG A 70 14.12 -32.31 8.38
CA ARG A 70 13.83 -31.51 7.18
C ARG A 70 13.08 -30.22 7.52
N ASN A 71 12.14 -30.28 8.46
CA ASN A 71 11.41 -29.11 8.92
C ASN A 71 12.33 -28.13 9.66
N ASN A 72 13.22 -28.64 10.51
CA ASN A 72 14.15 -27.80 11.27
C ASN A 72 15.23 -27.18 10.39
N THR A 73 15.76 -27.92 9.41
CA THR A 73 16.69 -27.36 8.41
C THR A 73 16.01 -26.31 7.53
N GLN A 74 14.74 -26.49 7.16
CA GLN A 74 14.00 -25.48 6.41
C GLN A 74 13.72 -24.21 7.25
N LYS A 75 13.38 -24.36 8.54
CA LYS A 75 13.21 -23.23 9.47
C LYS A 75 14.52 -22.44 9.65
N LEU A 76 15.63 -23.14 9.87
CA LEU A 76 16.96 -22.53 9.97
C LEU A 76 17.35 -21.83 8.68
N SER A 77 17.09 -22.45 7.53
CA SER A 77 17.34 -21.84 6.21
C SER A 77 16.55 -20.55 6.02
N ARG A 78 15.27 -20.50 6.41
CA ARG A 78 14.47 -19.26 6.36
C ARG A 78 15.04 -18.19 7.29
N LYS A 79 15.40 -18.56 8.51
CA LYS A 79 16.01 -17.63 9.47
C LYS A 79 17.33 -17.06 8.96
N ILE A 80 18.16 -17.88 8.31
CA ILE A 80 19.40 -17.43 7.66
C ILE A 80 19.07 -16.43 6.55
N THR A 81 18.13 -16.75 5.64
CA THR A 81 17.76 -15.82 4.56
C THR A 81 17.20 -14.50 5.07
N ASP A 82 16.41 -14.53 6.15
CA ASP A 82 15.83 -13.33 6.73
C ASP A 82 16.91 -12.45 7.40
N MET A 83 17.82 -13.05 8.16
CA MET A 83 18.96 -12.33 8.74
C MET A 83 19.90 -11.77 7.66
N THR A 84 20.13 -12.50 6.56
CA THR A 84 20.95 -12.00 5.44
C THR A 84 20.32 -10.76 4.81
N LYS A 85 19.01 -10.76 4.59
CA LYS A 85 18.29 -9.57 4.08
C LYS A 85 18.36 -8.40 5.07
N GLU A 86 18.20 -8.68 6.37
CA GLU A 86 18.28 -7.63 7.39
C GLU A 86 19.68 -7.00 7.44
N ILE A 87 20.74 -7.80 7.28
CA ILE A 87 22.12 -7.33 7.19
C ILE A 87 22.31 -6.45 5.94
N GLU A 88 21.78 -6.85 4.78
CA GLU A 88 21.87 -6.04 3.56
C GLU A 88 21.18 -4.67 3.74
N ILE A 89 19.97 -4.65 4.31
CA ILE A 89 19.24 -3.41 4.59
C ILE A 89 19.98 -2.53 5.61
N LYS A 90 20.59 -3.13 6.63
CA LYS A 90 21.39 -2.38 7.61
C LYS A 90 22.65 -1.80 6.97
N ASN A 91 23.32 -2.56 6.09
CA ASN A 91 24.50 -2.08 5.36
C ASN A 91 24.18 -0.92 4.42
N THR A 92 23.07 -0.97 3.68
CA THR A 92 22.66 0.17 2.83
C THR A 92 22.37 1.40 3.67
N LYS A 93 21.70 1.25 4.82
CA LYS A 93 21.44 2.36 5.75
C LYS A 93 22.73 2.96 6.33
N ILE A 94 23.72 2.14 6.67
CA ILE A 94 25.03 2.61 7.13
C ILE A 94 25.72 3.45 6.05
N ILE A 95 25.74 2.97 4.81
CA ILE A 95 26.35 3.70 3.68
C ILE A 95 25.67 5.06 3.48
N GLU A 96 24.34 5.11 3.58
CA GLU A 96 23.59 6.36 3.45
C GLU A 96 23.85 7.32 4.61
N GLN A 97 23.89 6.82 5.85
CA GLN A 97 24.29 7.63 7.01
C GLN A 97 25.70 8.19 6.88
N GLN A 98 26.66 7.41 6.38
CA GLN A 98 28.03 7.88 6.12
C GLN A 98 28.06 8.99 5.07
N LYS A 99 27.24 8.92 4.01
CA LYS A 99 27.11 9.99 3.03
C LYS A 99 26.52 11.26 3.65
N CYS A 100 25.45 11.13 4.44
CA CYS A 100 24.85 12.29 5.13
C CYS A 100 25.83 12.94 6.10
N ILE A 101 26.62 12.14 6.84
CA ILE A 101 27.67 12.66 7.72
C ILE A 101 28.71 13.43 6.92
N SER A 102 29.21 12.87 5.80
CA SER A 102 30.19 13.56 4.95
C SER A 102 29.66 14.91 4.44
N ILE A 103 28.40 14.96 3.99
CA ILE A 103 27.78 16.22 3.52
C ILE A 103 27.67 17.24 4.65
N LEU A 104 27.29 16.78 5.86
CA LEU A 104 27.20 17.66 7.03
C LEU A 104 28.59 18.15 7.47
N GLU A 105 29.61 17.31 7.40
CA GLU A 105 31.00 17.70 7.70
C GLU A 105 31.51 18.75 6.71
N ASP A 106 31.21 18.61 5.42
CA ASP A 106 31.56 19.60 4.40
C ASP A 106 30.80 20.91 4.61
N ALA A 107 29.49 20.86 4.87
CA ALA A 107 28.68 22.04 5.16
C ALA A 107 29.15 22.77 6.44
N LEU A 108 29.52 22.02 7.49
CA LEU A 108 30.08 22.60 8.70
C LEU A 108 31.45 23.24 8.44
N ARG A 109 32.28 22.65 7.58
CA ARG A 109 33.58 23.23 7.19
C ARG A 109 33.40 24.54 6.43
N ASP A 110 32.46 24.59 5.49
CA ASP A 110 32.16 25.77 4.68
C ASP A 110 31.53 26.91 5.52
N ASN A 111 30.66 26.56 6.47
CA ASN A 111 30.05 27.54 7.39
C ASN A 111 31.06 28.05 8.44
N ASN A 112 32.14 27.30 8.67
CA ASN A 112 33.29 27.72 9.45
C ASN A 112 34.35 28.39 8.57
N ASN A 113 33.91 29.24 7.62
CA ASN A 113 34.75 30.17 6.87
C ASN A 113 35.37 31.22 7.81
N ILE A 114 36.26 30.74 8.69
CA ILE A 114 37.08 31.51 9.62
C ILE A 114 37.82 32.60 8.85
N ALA A 115 38.20 32.34 7.60
CA ALA A 115 38.82 33.32 6.71
C ALA A 115 37.91 34.53 6.40
N GLU A 116 36.60 34.35 6.20
CA GLU A 116 35.66 35.47 5.97
C GLU A 116 35.41 36.25 7.26
N LEU A 117 35.26 35.55 8.39
CA LEU A 117 35.15 36.18 9.70
C LEU A 117 36.41 36.95 10.10
N GLU A 118 37.59 36.44 9.78
CA GLU A 118 38.88 37.12 9.98
C GLU A 118 39.00 38.37 9.10
N GLN A 119 38.57 38.30 7.84
CA GLN A 119 38.51 39.48 6.97
C GLN A 119 37.54 40.54 7.47
N LEU A 120 36.34 40.13 7.89
CA LEU A 120 35.36 41.05 8.50
C LEU A 120 35.89 41.68 9.78
N LEU A 121 36.62 40.92 10.61
CA LEU A 121 37.27 41.43 11.81
C LEU A 121 38.31 42.51 11.50
N LEU A 122 39.11 42.33 10.43
CA LEU A 122 40.07 43.33 9.96
C LEU A 122 39.37 44.61 9.49
N VAL A 123 38.27 44.47 8.75
CA VAL A 123 37.46 45.61 8.27
C VAL A 123 36.83 46.38 9.44
N VAL A 124 36.29 45.67 10.44
CA VAL A 124 35.71 46.28 11.64
C VAL A 124 36.76 47.07 12.41
N ARG A 125 37.96 46.49 12.65
CA ARG A 125 39.05 47.19 13.33
C ARG A 125 39.47 48.48 12.61
N SER A 126 39.61 48.43 11.28
CA SER A 126 39.94 49.62 10.48
C SER A 126 38.87 50.71 10.59
N LYS A 127 37.58 50.33 10.63
CA LYS A 127 36.47 51.27 10.83
C LYS A 127 36.46 51.85 12.24
N ASP A 128 36.74 51.05 13.25
CA ASP A 128 36.84 51.51 14.64
C ASP A 128 37.98 52.51 14.82
N GLU A 129 39.15 52.26 14.23
CA GLU A 129 40.28 53.21 14.24
C GLU A 129 39.89 54.55 13.62
N ARG A 130 39.16 54.53 12.50
CA ARG A 130 38.65 55.72 11.83
C ARG A 130 37.59 56.44 12.66
N ILE A 131 36.71 55.72 13.36
CA ILE A 131 35.78 56.32 14.33
C ILE A 131 36.56 57.00 15.47
N HIS A 132 37.59 56.34 16.01
CA HIS A 132 38.42 56.92 17.07
C HIS A 132 39.22 58.15 16.61
N GLU A 133 39.65 58.21 15.35
CA GLU A 133 40.23 59.41 14.75
C GLU A 133 39.20 60.54 14.66
N LEU A 134 38.01 60.27 14.11
CA LEU A 134 36.93 61.24 14.00
C LEU A 134 36.48 61.76 15.37
N GLU A 135 36.39 60.89 16.37
CA GLU A 135 36.09 61.29 17.75
C GLU A 135 37.18 62.16 18.36
N ARG A 136 38.47 61.91 18.04
CA ARG A 136 39.56 62.80 18.46
C ARG A 136 39.46 64.18 17.83
N PHE A 137 39.10 64.26 16.55
CA PHE A 137 38.87 65.54 15.89
C PHE A 137 37.71 66.31 16.54
N LEU A 138 36.65 65.61 16.96
CA LEU A 138 35.51 66.22 17.69
C LEU A 138 35.83 66.57 19.15
N LYS A 139 36.69 65.80 19.83
CA LYS A 139 37.11 66.03 21.23
C LYS A 139 38.27 67.02 21.37
N THR A 140 38.91 67.44 20.27
CA THR A 140 39.96 68.48 20.30
C THR A 140 39.31 69.81 20.64
N PRO A 141 39.59 70.42 21.82
CA PRO A 141 38.89 71.60 22.27
C PRO A 141 39.46 72.81 21.54
N GLY A 142 38.79 73.22 20.46
CA GLY A 142 39.22 74.37 19.66
C GLY A 142 38.20 74.91 18.65
N VAL A 143 37.04 74.29 18.50
CA VAL A 143 35.94 74.83 17.67
C VAL A 143 34.60 74.52 18.35
N GLY A 144 34.08 75.49 19.11
CA GLY A 144 32.67 75.45 19.56
C GLY A 144 32.42 75.90 20.99
N GLU A 145 32.80 77.13 21.33
CA GLU A 145 32.14 77.83 22.45
C GLU A 145 30.69 78.21 22.06
N PRO A 146 29.76 78.24 23.04
CA PRO A 146 28.33 78.46 22.82
C PRO A 146 28.03 79.96 22.80
N GLY A 147 28.03 80.57 21.62
CA GLY A 147 27.68 81.98 21.52
C GLY A 147 27.52 82.44 20.08
N THR A 148 26.38 83.05 19.81
CA THR A 148 26.00 83.77 18.57
C THR A 148 25.54 82.92 17.40
N GLY A 149 24.28 83.13 17.02
CA GLY A 149 23.68 82.56 15.81
C GLY A 149 22.28 82.08 16.09
N ILE A 150 21.32 83.01 16.03
CA ILE A 150 19.96 82.66 15.59
C ILE A 150 20.17 81.86 14.30
N ARG A 151 20.08 80.52 14.33
CA ARG A 151 20.02 79.74 13.09
C ARG A 151 18.74 80.21 12.43
N GLU A 152 18.90 80.96 11.34
CA GLU A 152 17.76 81.37 10.52
C GLU A 152 16.95 80.10 10.19
N PRO A 153 15.63 80.08 10.36
CA PRO A 153 14.79 78.93 10.02
C PRO A 153 15.14 78.33 8.65
N GLY A 154 15.57 79.18 7.70
CA GLY A 154 16.03 78.78 6.37
C GLY A 154 17.28 77.89 6.31
N THR A 155 18.22 77.97 7.26
CA THR A 155 19.38 77.04 7.29
C THR A 155 18.98 75.66 7.76
N ARG A 156 18.15 75.58 8.80
CA ARG A 156 17.59 74.30 9.27
C ARG A 156 16.70 73.65 8.21
N ILE A 157 15.92 74.46 7.48
CA ILE A 157 15.09 73.98 6.36
C ILE A 157 15.97 73.42 5.24
N LYS A 158 17.04 74.11 4.83
CA LYS A 158 17.98 73.59 3.81
C LYS A 158 18.66 72.28 4.23
N GLU A 159 19.11 72.17 5.48
CA GLU A 159 19.68 70.92 6.00
C GLU A 159 18.68 69.76 5.95
N LEU A 160 17.40 70.02 6.28
CA LEU A 160 16.34 69.02 6.22
C LEU A 160 15.96 68.67 4.77
N GLU A 161 15.97 69.65 3.86
CA GLU A 161 15.75 69.43 2.42
C GLU A 161 16.88 68.57 1.81
N ASP A 162 18.13 68.82 2.19
CA ASP A 162 19.27 68.04 1.69
C ASP A 162 19.28 66.63 2.29
N ALA A 163 18.95 66.47 3.59
CA ALA A 163 18.76 65.17 4.21
C ALA A 163 17.57 64.39 3.58
N LEU A 164 16.51 65.08 3.19
CA LEU A 164 15.38 64.47 2.49
C LEU A 164 15.77 64.00 1.08
N LYS A 165 16.51 64.82 0.32
CA LYS A 165 17.04 64.41 -0.99
C LYS A 165 17.93 63.18 -0.86
N GLU A 166 18.84 63.18 0.11
CA GLU A 166 19.72 62.04 0.35
C GLU A 166 18.93 60.79 0.75
N SER A 167 17.91 60.93 1.62
CA SER A 167 17.01 59.84 1.99
C SER A 167 16.26 59.26 0.78
N VAL A 168 15.77 60.11 -0.13
CA VAL A 168 15.11 59.68 -1.37
C VAL A 168 16.09 58.96 -2.31
N VAL A 169 17.31 59.46 -2.46
CA VAL A 169 18.36 58.79 -3.27
C VAL A 169 18.72 57.43 -2.67
N ILE A 170 18.85 57.33 -1.35
CA ILE A 170 19.12 56.07 -0.66
C ILE A 170 17.94 55.10 -0.82
N ALA A 171 16.70 55.58 -0.69
CA ALA A 171 15.51 54.74 -0.84
C ALA A 171 15.38 54.18 -2.27
N THR A 172 15.58 55.03 -3.29
CA THR A 172 15.53 54.62 -4.70
C THR A 172 16.67 53.65 -5.05
N GLU A 173 17.87 53.85 -4.52
CA GLU A 173 18.98 52.92 -4.72
C GLU A 173 18.75 51.57 -4.03
N ARG A 174 18.19 51.56 -2.81
CA ARG A 174 17.81 50.33 -2.11
C ARG A 174 16.74 49.55 -2.87
N GLU A 175 15.73 50.25 -3.38
CA GLU A 175 14.68 49.64 -4.19
C GLU A 175 15.26 49.04 -5.48
N ARG A 176 16.15 49.75 -6.16
CA ARG A 176 16.87 49.24 -7.34
C ARG A 176 17.64 47.95 -7.04
N VAL A 177 18.43 47.93 -5.95
CA VAL A 177 19.20 46.75 -5.55
C VAL A 177 18.27 45.59 -5.18
N PHE A 178 17.17 45.85 -4.47
CA PHE A 178 16.17 44.84 -4.12
C PHE A 178 15.57 44.18 -5.37
N TYR A 179 15.17 44.97 -6.37
CA TYR A 179 14.66 44.42 -7.63
C TYR A 179 15.70 43.56 -8.37
N GLU A 180 16.96 43.97 -8.37
CA GLU A 180 18.04 43.18 -8.99
C GLU A 180 18.29 41.85 -8.27
N GLU A 181 18.26 41.86 -6.93
CA GLU A 181 18.39 40.64 -6.12
C GLU A 181 17.19 39.71 -6.28
N GLU A 182 15.97 40.24 -6.26
CA GLU A 182 14.76 39.43 -6.45
C GLU A 182 14.74 38.84 -7.87
N GLN A 183 15.16 39.58 -8.89
CA GLN A 183 15.23 39.03 -10.25
C GLN A 183 16.26 37.91 -10.36
N LYS A 184 17.44 38.06 -9.72
CA LYS A 184 18.44 36.98 -9.62
C LYS A 184 17.90 35.76 -8.88
N ARG A 185 17.14 35.97 -7.80
CA ARG A 185 16.49 34.89 -7.03
C ARG A 185 15.48 34.14 -7.89
N ILE A 186 14.59 34.85 -8.58
CA ILE A 186 13.59 34.27 -9.48
C ILE A 186 14.29 33.47 -10.60
N GLU A 187 15.33 34.02 -11.22
CA GLU A 187 16.10 33.29 -12.24
C GLU A 187 16.76 32.02 -11.70
N THR A 188 17.31 32.09 -10.49
CA THR A 188 17.93 30.94 -9.82
C THR A 188 16.89 29.85 -9.54
N ILE A 189 15.72 30.22 -9.04
CA ILE A 189 14.60 29.28 -8.82
C ILE A 189 14.17 28.65 -10.15
N ARG A 190 14.05 29.42 -11.23
CA ARG A 190 13.70 28.86 -12.56
C ARG A 190 14.77 27.89 -13.07
N LYS A 191 16.05 28.19 -12.86
CA LYS A 191 17.17 27.29 -13.22
C LYS A 191 17.13 26.02 -12.38
N MET A 192 16.87 26.14 -11.07
CA MET A 192 16.73 25.02 -10.15
C MET A 192 15.59 24.09 -10.57
N LYS A 193 14.38 24.61 -10.84
CA LYS A 193 13.25 23.81 -11.35
C LYS A 193 13.58 23.05 -12.64
N LYS A 194 14.30 23.67 -13.57
CA LYS A 194 14.74 23.00 -14.81
C LYS A 194 15.76 21.89 -14.54
N LEU A 195 16.67 22.08 -13.59
CA LEU A 195 17.63 21.07 -13.19
C LEU A 195 16.95 19.89 -12.49
N GLU A 196 15.99 20.16 -11.60
CA GLU A 196 15.17 19.13 -10.95
C GLU A 196 14.43 18.28 -11.98
N GLN A 197 13.73 18.90 -12.94
CA GLN A 197 13.07 18.19 -14.04
C GLN A 197 14.04 17.33 -14.85
N ARG A 198 15.26 17.83 -15.10
CA ARG A 198 16.29 17.08 -15.82
C ARG A 198 16.82 15.90 -15.01
N ILE A 199 17.00 16.05 -13.70
CA ILE A 199 17.40 14.96 -12.80
C ILE A 199 16.34 13.88 -12.80
N LEU A 200 15.05 14.24 -12.63
CA LEU A 200 13.93 13.29 -12.67
C LEU A 200 13.87 12.55 -14.01
N SER A 201 14.05 13.27 -15.12
CA SER A 201 14.06 12.67 -16.47
C SER A 201 15.22 11.67 -16.63
N LEU A 202 16.41 12.00 -16.13
CA LEU A 202 17.57 11.11 -16.17
C LEU A 202 17.38 9.89 -15.25
N GLN A 203 16.80 10.09 -14.07
CA GLN A 203 16.47 9.00 -13.14
C GLN A 203 15.47 8.04 -13.78
N ASN A 204 14.37 8.56 -14.33
CA ASN A 204 13.38 7.75 -15.05
C ASN A 204 14.01 7.00 -16.23
N ALA A 205 14.83 7.67 -17.05
CA ALA A 205 15.56 7.01 -18.13
C ALA A 205 16.48 5.89 -17.61
N SER A 206 17.19 6.11 -16.50
CA SER A 206 18.08 5.09 -15.91
C SER A 206 17.33 3.90 -15.33
N ILE A 207 16.17 4.13 -14.70
CA ILE A 207 15.28 3.07 -14.19
C ILE A 207 14.73 2.25 -15.36
N MET A 208 14.28 2.91 -16.43
CA MET A 208 13.74 2.25 -17.61
C MET A 208 14.80 1.43 -18.37
N ASN A 209 16.07 1.86 -18.33
CA ASN A 209 17.20 1.16 -18.91
C ASN A 209 17.81 0.09 -17.99
N CYS A 210 17.46 0.08 -16.70
CA CYS A 210 17.96 -0.90 -15.75
C CYS A 210 17.20 -2.22 -15.91
N SER A 211 17.86 -3.24 -16.47
CA SER A 211 17.26 -4.56 -16.75
C SER A 211 16.48 -5.16 -15.58
N THR A 212 16.96 -5.02 -14.34
CA THR A 212 16.27 -5.47 -13.13
C THR A 212 15.00 -4.68 -12.85
N CYS A 213 15.08 -3.34 -12.92
CA CYS A 213 13.93 -2.46 -12.69
C CYS A 213 12.86 -2.66 -13.77
N THR A 214 13.26 -2.71 -15.05
CA THR A 214 12.35 -2.99 -16.17
C THR A 214 11.64 -4.33 -16.00
N ALA A 215 12.35 -5.38 -15.56
CA ALA A 215 11.75 -6.68 -15.31
C ALA A 215 10.70 -6.64 -14.17
N VAL A 216 10.95 -5.86 -13.12
CA VAL A 216 10.00 -5.67 -12.01
C VAL A 216 8.80 -4.84 -12.46
N ILE A 217 9.01 -3.73 -13.18
CA ILE A 217 7.95 -2.88 -13.72
C ILE A 217 7.04 -3.66 -14.67
N ASN A 218 7.62 -4.48 -15.55
CA ASN A 218 6.83 -5.33 -16.46
C ASN A 218 5.99 -6.37 -15.71
N LYS A 219 6.54 -6.95 -14.63
CA LYS A 219 5.78 -7.85 -13.76
C LYS A 219 4.65 -7.12 -13.05
N LEU A 220 4.91 -5.92 -12.51
CA LEU A 220 3.91 -5.09 -11.88
C LEU A 220 2.76 -4.79 -12.85
N LYS A 221 3.08 -4.31 -14.05
CA LYS A 221 2.10 -4.04 -15.11
C LYS A 221 1.28 -5.29 -15.47
N THR A 222 1.93 -6.44 -15.60
CA THR A 222 1.23 -7.70 -15.88
C THR A 222 0.25 -8.07 -14.75
N VAL A 223 0.66 -7.87 -13.50
CA VAL A 223 -0.20 -8.12 -12.32
C VAL A 223 -1.36 -7.12 -12.26
N GLU A 224 -1.11 -5.84 -12.53
CA GLU A 224 -2.16 -4.81 -12.60
C GLU A 224 -3.17 -5.09 -13.72
N ASP A 225 -2.70 -5.47 -14.90
CA ASP A 225 -3.55 -5.83 -16.04
C ASP A 225 -4.41 -7.06 -15.72
N THR A 226 -3.82 -8.10 -15.14
CA THR A 226 -4.56 -9.30 -14.71
C THR A 226 -5.56 -9.00 -13.59
N LEU A 227 -5.23 -8.12 -12.65
CA LEU A 227 -6.15 -7.65 -11.61
C LEU A 227 -7.32 -6.88 -12.23
N ARG A 228 -7.06 -5.97 -13.18
CA ARG A 228 -8.10 -5.23 -13.90
C ARG A 228 -9.03 -6.16 -14.66
N ILE A 229 -8.49 -7.16 -15.37
CA ILE A 229 -9.28 -8.18 -16.07
C ILE A 229 -10.11 -8.98 -15.07
N CYS A 230 -9.53 -9.43 -13.96
CA CYS A 230 -10.24 -10.19 -12.93
C CYS A 230 -11.38 -9.38 -12.31
N ASP A 231 -11.15 -8.10 -12.00
CA ASP A 231 -12.18 -7.24 -11.42
C ASP A 231 -13.29 -6.91 -12.43
N ASN A 232 -12.95 -6.67 -13.70
CA ASN A 232 -13.93 -6.53 -14.77
C ASN A 232 -14.78 -7.80 -14.89
N ASN A 233 -14.18 -8.98 -14.94
CA ASN A 233 -14.89 -10.26 -15.03
C ASN A 233 -15.79 -10.48 -13.81
N ARG A 234 -15.28 -10.20 -12.60
CA ARG A 234 -16.05 -10.29 -11.35
C ARG A 234 -17.27 -9.38 -11.41
N ARG A 235 -17.10 -8.13 -11.87
CA ARG A 235 -18.23 -7.18 -12.04
C ARG A 235 -19.25 -7.70 -13.05
N HIS A 236 -18.81 -8.18 -14.22
CA HIS A 236 -19.72 -8.74 -15.23
C HIS A 236 -20.53 -9.91 -14.65
N VAL A 237 -19.87 -10.87 -14.00
CA VAL A 237 -20.54 -12.02 -13.38
C VAL A 237 -21.53 -11.60 -12.29
N LEU A 238 -21.17 -10.62 -11.45
CA LEU A 238 -22.07 -10.12 -10.40
C LEU A 238 -23.27 -9.39 -10.98
N THR A 239 -23.09 -8.58 -12.02
CA THR A 239 -24.19 -7.90 -12.71
C THR A 239 -25.11 -8.90 -13.41
N ASP A 240 -24.55 -9.90 -14.10
CA ASP A 240 -25.35 -10.94 -14.77
C ASP A 240 -26.15 -11.77 -13.76
N LEU A 241 -25.54 -12.16 -12.64
CA LEU A 241 -26.23 -12.86 -11.57
C LEU A 241 -27.36 -12.01 -10.97
N ALA A 242 -27.12 -10.72 -10.74
CA ALA A 242 -28.13 -9.82 -10.21
C ALA A 242 -29.32 -9.66 -11.18
N ARG A 243 -29.07 -9.57 -12.49
CA ARG A 243 -30.12 -9.57 -13.53
C ARG A 243 -30.93 -10.86 -13.54
N VAL A 244 -30.28 -12.03 -13.45
CA VAL A 244 -31.00 -13.32 -13.35
C VAL A 244 -31.88 -13.37 -12.09
N ILE A 245 -31.39 -12.86 -10.95
CA ILE A 245 -32.20 -12.79 -9.72
C ILE A 245 -33.37 -11.82 -9.91
N GLN A 246 -33.17 -10.69 -10.58
CA GLN A 246 -34.23 -9.74 -10.93
C GLN A 246 -35.32 -10.42 -11.76
N ASP A 247 -34.95 -11.10 -12.86
CA ASP A 247 -35.89 -11.80 -13.75
C ASP A 247 -36.70 -12.87 -12.97
N LEU A 248 -36.05 -13.63 -12.08
CA LEU A 248 -36.72 -14.63 -11.25
C LEU A 248 -37.70 -13.99 -10.25
N LEU A 249 -37.33 -12.85 -9.65
CA LEU A 249 -38.21 -12.12 -8.73
C LEU A 249 -39.41 -11.54 -9.47
N GLU A 250 -39.22 -10.96 -10.65
CA GLU A 250 -40.30 -10.45 -11.50
C GLU A 250 -41.24 -11.59 -11.95
N SER A 251 -40.70 -12.74 -12.34
CA SER A 251 -41.50 -13.93 -12.66
C SER A 251 -42.30 -14.44 -11.45
N ALA A 252 -41.70 -14.47 -10.26
CA ALA A 252 -42.40 -14.90 -9.05
C ALA A 252 -43.50 -13.91 -8.62
N ILE A 253 -43.27 -12.60 -8.78
CA ILE A 253 -44.27 -11.56 -8.48
C ILE A 253 -45.44 -11.68 -9.45
N THR A 254 -45.17 -11.83 -10.75
CA THR A 254 -46.23 -12.00 -11.76
C THR A 254 -47.04 -13.27 -11.53
N GLU A 255 -46.41 -14.38 -11.14
CA GLU A 255 -47.12 -15.59 -10.71
C GLU A 255 -48.06 -15.31 -9.52
N LYS A 256 -47.56 -14.65 -8.46
CA LYS A 256 -48.39 -14.27 -7.31
C LYS A 256 -49.54 -13.34 -7.70
N ASP A 257 -49.31 -12.41 -8.62
CA ASP A 257 -50.35 -11.53 -9.15
C ASP A 257 -51.43 -12.30 -9.92
N THR A 258 -51.05 -13.32 -10.70
CA THR A 258 -52.03 -14.18 -11.37
C THR A 258 -52.86 -14.99 -10.38
N GLU A 259 -52.26 -15.54 -9.33
CA GLU A 259 -52.99 -16.29 -8.28
C GLU A 259 -53.97 -15.38 -7.51
N ILE A 260 -53.53 -14.17 -7.15
CA ILE A 260 -54.38 -13.16 -6.50
C ILE A 260 -55.54 -12.78 -7.42
N ALA A 261 -55.27 -12.50 -8.70
CA ALA A 261 -56.30 -12.14 -9.67
C ALA A 261 -57.31 -13.27 -9.88
N GLN A 262 -56.88 -14.54 -9.92
CA GLN A 262 -57.77 -15.70 -10.01
C GLN A 262 -58.72 -15.80 -8.81
N LEU A 263 -58.21 -15.57 -7.60
CA LEU A 263 -59.06 -15.51 -6.41
C LEU A 263 -60.02 -14.33 -6.49
N GLU A 264 -59.56 -13.13 -6.83
CA GLU A 264 -60.40 -11.93 -6.94
C GLU A 264 -61.50 -12.08 -8.02
N MET A 265 -61.22 -12.79 -9.12
CA MET A 265 -62.21 -13.11 -10.15
C MET A 265 -63.27 -14.13 -9.73
N LYS A 266 -63.00 -14.96 -8.71
CA LYS A 266 -63.99 -15.90 -8.12
C LYS A 266 -65.17 -15.15 -7.49
N GLY A 267 -64.99 -13.87 -7.13
CA GLY A 267 -66.04 -12.98 -6.63
C GLY A 267 -66.34 -13.19 -5.16
N VAL A 268 -67.24 -14.11 -4.82
CA VAL A 268 -67.57 -14.40 -3.41
C VAL A 268 -66.51 -15.35 -2.86
N LEU A 269 -65.70 -14.84 -1.94
CA LEU A 269 -64.62 -15.57 -1.29
C LEU A 269 -65.10 -16.20 0.01
N ASN A 270 -64.71 -17.45 0.25
CA ASN A 270 -64.90 -18.10 1.54
C ASN A 270 -63.80 -17.64 2.51
N GLU A 271 -63.98 -17.87 3.82
CA GLU A 271 -62.98 -17.47 4.84
C GLU A 271 -61.56 -18.00 4.51
N GLU A 272 -61.47 -19.23 4.03
CA GLU A 272 -60.20 -19.83 3.60
C GLU A 272 -59.60 -19.15 2.34
N ASP A 273 -60.42 -18.74 1.39
CA ASP A 273 -59.96 -18.00 0.20
C ASP A 273 -59.45 -16.61 0.59
N THR A 274 -60.09 -15.94 1.56
CA THR A 274 -59.65 -14.63 2.07
C THR A 274 -58.31 -14.72 2.79
N ILE A 275 -58.11 -15.72 3.66
CA ILE A 275 -56.84 -15.98 4.34
C ILE A 275 -55.73 -16.29 3.32
N THR A 276 -56.05 -17.05 2.28
CA THR A 276 -55.09 -17.38 1.22
C THR A 276 -54.72 -16.14 0.41
N CYS A 277 -55.68 -15.29 0.06
CA CYS A 277 -55.44 -14.03 -0.64
C CYS A 277 -54.55 -13.07 0.18
N ASP A 278 -54.82 -12.93 1.48
CA ASP A 278 -53.99 -12.11 2.37
C ASP A 278 -52.57 -12.64 2.51
N ARG A 279 -52.40 -13.97 2.56
CA ARG A 279 -51.06 -14.59 2.55
C ARG A 279 -50.31 -14.27 1.25
N LEU A 280 -50.96 -14.41 0.09
CA LEU A 280 -50.37 -14.12 -1.21
C LEU A 280 -49.98 -12.65 -1.36
N LYS A 281 -50.81 -11.72 -0.85
CA LYS A 281 -50.51 -10.28 -0.82
C LYS A 281 -49.29 -9.97 0.05
N ASN A 282 -49.17 -10.60 1.22
CA ASN A 282 -48.00 -10.47 2.09
C ASN A 282 -46.72 -11.04 1.46
N ASP A 283 -46.82 -12.21 0.81
CA ASP A 283 -45.68 -12.81 0.10
C ASP A 283 -45.25 -11.95 -1.10
N LYS A 284 -46.19 -11.37 -1.85
CA LYS A 284 -45.93 -10.41 -2.93
C LYS A 284 -45.18 -9.18 -2.42
N GLU A 285 -45.61 -8.57 -1.32
CA GLU A 285 -44.94 -7.38 -0.76
C GLU A 285 -43.49 -7.73 -0.36
N ARG A 286 -43.26 -8.92 0.22
CA ARG A 286 -41.91 -9.39 0.53
C ARG A 286 -41.05 -9.54 -0.73
N LEU A 287 -41.60 -10.08 -1.81
CA LEU A 287 -40.89 -10.22 -3.09
C LEU A 287 -40.59 -8.86 -3.73
N LEU A 288 -41.54 -7.92 -3.69
CA LEU A 288 -41.34 -6.55 -4.17
C LEU A 288 -40.24 -5.83 -3.40
N GLN A 289 -40.20 -5.97 -2.07
CA GLN A 289 -39.13 -5.39 -1.27
C GLN A 289 -37.77 -6.01 -1.62
N ARG A 290 -37.73 -7.32 -1.90
CA ARG A 290 -36.51 -7.99 -2.36
C ARG A 290 -36.06 -7.50 -3.74
N LEU A 291 -37.00 -7.30 -4.67
CA LEU A 291 -36.74 -6.77 -6.00
C LEU A 291 -36.18 -5.34 -5.95
N ARG A 292 -36.72 -4.47 -5.07
CA ARG A 292 -36.16 -3.12 -4.84
C ARG A 292 -34.70 -3.17 -4.43
N VAL A 293 -34.35 -4.00 -3.45
CA VAL A 293 -32.97 -4.16 -2.97
C VAL A 293 -32.06 -4.69 -4.09
N GLU A 294 -32.53 -5.61 -4.92
CA GLU A 294 -31.72 -6.15 -6.02
C GLU A 294 -31.51 -5.11 -7.13
N ASN A 295 -32.52 -4.29 -7.46
CA ASN A 295 -32.39 -3.19 -8.41
C ASN A 295 -31.37 -2.14 -7.94
N GLU A 296 -31.35 -1.82 -6.64
CA GLU A 296 -30.32 -0.95 -6.06
C GLU A 296 -28.91 -1.55 -6.18
N ARG A 297 -28.77 -2.87 -6.02
CA ARG A 297 -27.48 -3.55 -6.21
C ARG A 297 -26.98 -3.46 -7.65
N ILE A 298 -27.86 -3.64 -8.64
CA ILE A 298 -27.51 -3.50 -10.06
C ILE A 298 -26.99 -2.08 -10.34
N LEU A 299 -27.70 -1.05 -9.87
CA LEU A 299 -27.26 0.34 -10.02
C LEU A 299 -25.91 0.62 -9.35
N ASN A 300 -25.61 -0.05 -8.24
CA ASN A 300 -24.33 0.07 -7.55
C ASN A 300 -23.18 -0.63 -8.29
N PHE A 301 -23.45 -1.69 -9.06
CA PHE A 301 -22.43 -2.32 -9.92
C PHE A 301 -22.12 -1.47 -11.16
N ASP A 302 -23.11 -0.78 -11.71
CA ASP A 302 -22.93 0.11 -12.86
C ASP A 302 -22.24 1.44 -12.48
N LYS A 303 -22.34 1.86 -11.21
CA LYS A 303 -21.50 2.92 -10.63
C LYS A 303 -20.10 2.39 -10.30
N ALA A 304 -19.32 2.02 -11.32
CA ALA A 304 -17.89 1.85 -11.14
C ALA A 304 -17.23 3.21 -10.80
N PRO A 305 -16.08 3.22 -10.09
CA PRO A 305 -15.39 4.45 -9.74
C PRO A 305 -15.05 5.19 -11.03
N ILE A 306 -15.41 6.47 -11.08
CA ILE A 306 -14.88 7.42 -12.06
C ILE A 306 -13.38 7.10 -12.18
N GLU A 307 -12.97 6.75 -13.39
CA GLU A 307 -11.58 6.55 -13.72
C GLU A 307 -10.78 7.64 -13.02
N ARG A 308 -9.88 7.27 -12.11
CA ARG A 308 -8.65 8.04 -12.03
C ARG A 308 -8.05 7.85 -13.41
N VAL A 309 -8.37 8.78 -14.30
CA VAL A 309 -7.62 9.05 -15.52
C VAL A 309 -6.23 9.31 -14.99
N CYS A 310 -5.41 8.26 -14.90
CA CYS A 310 -3.99 8.44 -14.97
C CYS A 310 -3.79 8.99 -16.37
N ASP A 311 -3.59 10.31 -16.47
CA ASP A 311 -3.15 10.97 -17.69
C ASP A 311 -2.10 10.08 -18.37
N GLU A 312 -2.42 9.63 -19.58
CA GLU A 312 -1.54 8.78 -20.41
C GLU A 312 -0.22 9.49 -20.80
N SER A 313 0.02 10.71 -20.30
CA SER A 313 1.27 11.45 -20.44
C SER A 313 2.13 11.51 -19.18
N SER A 314 1.65 11.03 -18.02
CA SER A 314 2.50 10.98 -16.82
C SER A 314 3.25 9.64 -16.78
N VAL A 315 4.55 9.72 -17.08
CA VAL A 315 5.52 8.69 -16.72
C VAL A 315 5.28 8.33 -15.25
N PRO A 316 5.28 7.04 -14.85
CA PRO A 316 5.12 6.68 -13.44
C PRO A 316 6.21 7.39 -12.65
N VAL A 317 5.81 8.35 -11.81
CA VAL A 317 6.70 8.96 -10.84
C VAL A 317 6.95 7.88 -9.79
N LEU A 318 8.06 7.17 -9.95
CA LEU A 318 8.46 6.06 -9.06
C LEU A 318 9.11 6.58 -7.76
N THR A 319 9.10 7.88 -7.52
CA THR A 319 9.54 8.48 -6.25
C THR A 319 8.35 8.57 -5.30
N LEU A 320 8.27 7.58 -4.41
CA LEU A 320 7.30 7.49 -3.30
C LEU A 320 7.41 8.62 -2.25
N ALA A 321 8.13 9.72 -2.55
CA ALA A 321 8.52 10.75 -1.61
C ALA A 321 7.90 12.13 -1.87
N ASP A 322 7.32 12.39 -3.05
CA ASP A 322 6.92 13.76 -3.44
C ASP A 322 5.41 14.05 -3.33
N ASP A 323 4.56 13.06 -3.08
CA ASP A 323 3.10 13.25 -2.91
C ASP A 323 2.74 14.06 -1.64
N LEU A 324 3.71 14.42 -0.81
CA LEU A 324 3.54 15.23 0.41
C LEU A 324 3.78 16.73 0.19
N MET A 325 4.13 17.18 -1.02
CA MET A 325 4.45 18.60 -1.30
C MET A 325 3.46 19.29 -2.24
N MET A 326 2.35 18.64 -2.61
CA MET A 326 1.19 19.31 -3.20
C MET A 326 0.38 20.01 -2.10
N ILE A 327 0.95 21.07 -1.52
CA ILE A 327 0.18 22.06 -0.77
C ILE A 327 -0.23 23.13 -1.78
N ASP A 328 -1.55 23.21 -1.96
CA ASP A 328 -2.36 24.13 -2.74
C ASP A 328 -1.69 25.43 -3.21
N ASP A 329 -1.59 25.56 -4.53
CA ASP A 329 -1.39 26.80 -5.28
C ASP A 329 -2.74 27.54 -5.42
N GLU A 330 -3.38 27.85 -4.29
CA GLU A 330 -4.54 28.74 -4.26
C GLU A 330 -4.11 30.16 -3.84
N GLY A 331 -4.01 31.03 -4.84
CA GLY A 331 -4.45 32.42 -4.71
C GLY A 331 -3.59 33.35 -3.85
N ILE A 332 -2.44 33.77 -4.37
CA ILE A 332 -1.95 35.14 -4.07
C ILE A 332 -2.08 35.98 -5.34
N THR A 333 -3.32 36.38 -5.63
CA THR A 333 -3.59 37.58 -6.42
C THR A 333 -3.13 38.78 -5.60
N TRP A 334 -1.90 39.26 -5.82
CA TRP A 334 -1.61 40.65 -5.50
C TRP A 334 -2.39 41.49 -6.49
N ALA A 335 -3.54 41.96 -6.03
CA ALA A 335 -4.34 42.95 -6.71
C ALA A 335 -3.44 44.12 -7.14
N GLU A 336 -3.57 44.46 -8.41
CA GLU A 336 -3.17 45.75 -8.97
C GLU A 336 -3.72 46.86 -8.07
N ASP A 337 -2.85 47.66 -7.47
CA ASP A 337 -3.15 49.04 -7.08
C ASP A 337 -1.84 49.74 -6.68
N ILE A 338 -1.09 50.21 -7.68
CA ILE A 338 -0.27 51.40 -7.53
C ILE A 338 -0.72 52.38 -8.61
N PRO A 339 -1.47 53.44 -8.27
CA PRO A 339 -1.96 54.40 -9.24
C PRO A 339 -0.78 55.16 -9.86
N ALA A 340 -0.69 55.08 -11.18
CA ALA A 340 0.13 55.97 -11.99
C ALA A 340 -0.38 57.41 -11.89
N THR A 341 0.19 58.17 -10.98
CA THR A 341 0.05 59.63 -10.82
C THR A 341 1.29 60.05 -10.03
N VAL A 342 2.21 60.92 -10.46
CA VAL A 342 2.13 62.13 -11.29
C VAL A 342 3.53 62.42 -11.86
N LEU A 343 3.56 62.95 -13.09
CA LEU A 343 4.69 63.64 -13.75
C LEU A 343 5.12 64.91 -13.00
#